data_AF-A0A6V7LM50-F1
#
_entry.id   AF-A0A6V7LM50-F1
#
_cell.length_a   1.000
_cell.length_b   1.000
_cell.length_c   1.000
_cell.angle_alpha   90.00
_cell.angle_beta   90.00
_cell.angle_gamma   90.00
#
_symmetry.space_group_name_H-M   'P 1'
#
loop_
_entity.id
_entity.type
_entity.pdbx_description
1 polymer ?
#
loop_
_entity_poly.entity_id
_entity_poly.type
_entity_poly.pdbx_seq_one_letter_code
_entity_poly.pdbx_strand_id
1 'polypeptide(L)'
;EPGSLSNRKSGILNDFMPETMEKSLFRGVNAVYEVLSTWPEEKYKVIAEKCRKLATNVVEKCRKCYEVDDDEFCVLNHGDLWINNIMFRDDDNGKVQEVRF
;
A
#
# COMPACT_ATOMS: atom_id res chain seq x y z
N GLU A 1 -26.18 -4.34 9.99
CA GLU A 1 -25.29 -3.46 9.19
C GLU A 1 -26.08 -2.86 8.03
N PRO A 2 -25.84 -1.60 7.63
CA PRO A 2 -26.43 -1.08 6.40
C PRO A 2 -25.94 -1.94 5.22
N GLY A 3 -26.89 -2.48 4.43
CA GLY A 3 -26.65 -3.57 3.47
C GLY A 3 -25.68 -3.31 2.32
N SER A 4 -24.99 -2.17 2.25
CA SER A 4 -23.96 -1.92 1.23
C SER A 4 -22.59 -2.51 1.58
N LEU A 5 -22.34 -2.83 2.85
CA LEU A 5 -21.04 -3.37 3.31
C LEU A 5 -21.05 -4.89 3.48
N SER A 6 -22.22 -5.54 3.56
CA SER A 6 -22.34 -6.99 3.75
C SER A 6 -21.65 -7.83 2.66
N ASN A 7 -21.40 -7.22 1.50
CA ASN A 7 -20.73 -7.86 0.36
C ASN A 7 -19.21 -7.59 0.32
N ARG A 8 -18.66 -6.79 1.23
CA ARG A 8 -17.22 -6.47 1.31
C ARG A 8 -16.58 -7.29 2.42
N LYS A 9 -16.16 -8.51 2.07
CA LYS A 9 -15.55 -9.48 3.01
C LYS A 9 -14.04 -9.67 2.81
N SER A 10 -13.42 -8.86 1.97
CA SER A 10 -12.00 -8.96 1.66
C SER A 10 -11.37 -7.58 1.55
N GLY A 11 -10.10 -7.48 1.94
CA GLY A 11 -9.30 -6.27 1.72
C GLY A 11 -8.87 -6.13 0.27
N ILE A 12 -8.16 -5.03 -0.02
CA ILE A 12 -7.77 -4.63 -1.38
C ILE A 12 -6.87 -5.68 -2.04
N LEU A 13 -5.93 -6.25 -1.29
CA LEU A 13 -5.03 -7.30 -1.78
C LEU A 13 -5.51 -8.65 -1.23
N ASN A 14 -6.07 -9.47 -2.10
CA ASN A 14 -6.66 -10.76 -1.77
C ASN A 14 -6.44 -11.78 -2.92
N ASP A 15 -7.04 -12.96 -2.82
CA ASP A 15 -6.89 -14.04 -3.79
C ASP A 15 -7.59 -13.80 -5.14
N PHE A 16 -8.56 -12.88 -5.18
CA PHE A 16 -9.27 -12.46 -6.40
C PHE A 16 -8.59 -11.29 -7.12
N MET A 17 -7.46 -10.81 -6.59
CA MET A 17 -6.70 -9.72 -7.19
C MET A 17 -6.18 -10.11 -8.58
N PRO A 18 -6.23 -9.20 -9.59
CA PRO A 18 -5.65 -9.47 -10.91
C PRO A 18 -4.16 -9.81 -10.83
N GLU A 19 -3.73 -10.79 -11.64
CA GLU A 19 -2.32 -11.18 -11.77
C GLU A 19 -1.41 -9.99 -12.15
N THR A 20 -1.95 -8.99 -12.85
CA THR A 20 -1.23 -7.75 -13.19
C THR A 20 -0.82 -6.96 -11.95
N MET A 21 -1.66 -6.93 -10.92
CA MET A 21 -1.37 -6.24 -9.65
C MET A 21 -0.31 -7.02 -8.86
N GLU A 22 -0.41 -8.36 -8.85
CA GLU A 22 0.62 -9.24 -8.28
C GLU A 22 1.99 -9.01 -8.92
N LYS A 23 2.05 -9.04 -10.25
CA LYS A 23 3.26 -8.76 -11.02
C LYS A 23 3.81 -7.35 -10.76
N SER A 24 2.94 -6.37 -10.55
CA SER A 24 3.35 -4.98 -10.29
C SER A 24 4.04 -4.85 -8.93
N LEU A 25 3.51 -5.49 -7.88
CA LEU A 25 4.15 -5.52 -6.55
C LEU A 25 5.56 -6.13 -6.60
N PHE A 26 5.67 -7.30 -7.25
CA PHE A 26 6.95 -7.97 -7.44
C PHE A 26 7.95 -7.08 -8.22
N ARG A 27 7.53 -6.56 -9.38
CA ARG A 27 8.37 -5.73 -10.25
C ARG A 27 8.82 -4.44 -9.55
N GLY A 28 7.95 -3.82 -8.77
CA GLY A 28 8.26 -2.60 -8.02
C GLY A 28 9.40 -2.82 -7.04
N VAL A 29 9.30 -3.86 -6.19
CA VAL A 29 10.37 -4.17 -5.22
C VAL A 29 11.66 -4.58 -5.92
N ASN A 30 11.57 -5.36 -7.01
CA ASN A 30 12.75 -5.78 -7.76
C ASN A 30 13.45 -4.59 -8.44
N ALA A 31 12.70 -3.64 -9.00
CA ALA A 31 13.28 -2.43 -9.58
C ALA A 31 14.07 -1.61 -8.56
N VAL A 32 13.58 -1.52 -7.31
CA VAL A 32 14.32 -0.86 -6.22
C VAL A 32 15.61 -1.60 -5.91
N TYR A 33 15.58 -2.94 -5.86
CA TYR A 33 16.78 -3.75 -5.69
C TYR A 33 17.82 -3.49 -6.80
N GLU A 34 17.41 -3.50 -8.06
CA GLU A 34 18.30 -3.27 -9.20
C GLU A 34 18.99 -1.90 -9.10
N VAL A 35 18.22 -0.84 -8.81
CA VAL A 35 18.78 0.51 -8.67
C VAL A 35 19.75 0.60 -7.50
N LEU A 36 19.36 0.12 -6.31
CA LEU A 36 20.19 0.21 -5.11
C LEU A 36 21.50 -0.59 -5.24
N SER A 37 21.50 -1.66 -6.02
CA SER A 37 22.69 -2.49 -6.27
C SER A 37 23.75 -1.76 -7.10
N THR A 38 23.37 -0.71 -7.84
CA THR A 38 24.31 0.13 -8.61
C THR A 38 25.00 1.20 -7.77
N TRP A 39 24.51 1.49 -6.56
CA TRP A 39 25.03 2.58 -5.74
C TRP A 39 26.30 2.15 -4.99
N PRO A 40 27.35 3.00 -4.95
CA PRO A 40 28.67 2.59 -4.48
C PRO A 40 28.74 2.38 -2.96
N GLU A 41 27.90 3.06 -2.18
CA GLU A 41 27.96 3.02 -0.73
C GLU A 41 27.38 1.71 -0.16
N GLU A 42 28.13 1.09 0.75
CA GLU A 42 27.81 -0.22 1.31
C GLU A 42 26.43 -0.29 1.98
N LYS A 43 26.00 0.82 2.60
CA LYS A 43 24.66 0.93 3.21
C LYS A 43 23.53 0.61 2.22
N TYR A 44 23.71 0.91 0.93
CA TYR A 44 22.70 0.65 -0.08
C TYR A 44 22.68 -0.80 -0.52
N LYS A 45 23.82 -1.49 -0.54
CA LYS A 45 23.86 -2.95 -0.80
C LYS A 45 23.13 -3.75 0.28
N VAL A 46 23.25 -3.32 1.54
CA VAL A 46 22.48 -3.91 2.66
C VAL A 46 20.97 -3.75 2.45
N ILE A 47 20.53 -2.60 1.95
CA ILE A 47 19.11 -2.36 1.65
C ILE A 47 18.67 -3.13 0.40
N ALA A 48 19.49 -3.17 -0.65
CA ALA A 48 19.24 -3.92 -1.86
C ALA A 48 19.00 -5.41 -1.54
N GLU A 49 19.82 -6.01 -0.69
CA GLU A 49 19.66 -7.39 -0.26
C GLU A 49 18.34 -7.63 0.50
N LYS A 50 17.87 -6.65 1.29
CA LYS A 50 16.55 -6.71 1.92
C LYS A 50 15.43 -6.64 0.87
N CYS A 51 15.54 -5.76 -0.12
CA CYS A 51 14.58 -5.67 -1.23
C CYS A 51 14.54 -6.97 -2.04
N ARG A 52 15.70 -7.57 -2.35
CA ARG A 52 15.79 -8.85 -3.04
C ARG A 52 15.08 -9.97 -2.29
N LYS A 53 15.30 -10.08 -0.98
CA LYS A 53 14.61 -11.04 -0.10
C LYS A 53 13.12 -10.76 0.01
N LEU A 54 12.72 -9.48 0.06
CA LEU A 54 11.32 -9.09 0.10
C LEU A 54 10.61 -9.45 -1.22
N ALA A 55 11.25 -9.27 -2.37
CA ALA A 55 10.66 -9.56 -3.66
C ALA A 55 10.16 -11.02 -3.77
N THR A 56 10.80 -11.98 -3.09
CA THR A 56 10.39 -13.39 -3.15
C THR A 56 9.06 -13.68 -2.46
N ASN A 57 8.59 -12.80 -1.56
CA ASN A 57 7.35 -12.99 -0.79
C ASN A 57 6.54 -11.69 -0.58
N VAL A 58 6.82 -10.64 -1.36
CA VAL A 58 6.15 -9.35 -1.21
C VAL A 58 4.64 -9.47 -1.39
N VAL A 59 4.21 -10.28 -2.36
CA VAL A 59 2.79 -10.47 -2.68
C VAL A 59 2.06 -11.13 -1.51
N GLU A 60 2.63 -12.21 -0.96
CA GLU A 60 2.09 -12.92 0.19
C GLU A 60 2.03 -12.02 1.43
N LYS A 61 3.12 -11.30 1.72
CA LYS A 61 3.16 -10.33 2.82
C LYS A 61 2.11 -9.24 2.65
N CYS A 62 1.97 -8.71 1.44
CA CYS A 62 0.95 -7.72 1.12
C CYS A 62 -0.46 -8.28 1.30
N ARG A 63 -0.78 -9.48 0.79
CA ARG A 63 -2.09 -10.12 1.02
C ARG A 63 -2.39 -10.25 2.51
N LYS A 64 -1.42 -10.73 3.30
CA LYS A 64 -1.56 -10.86 4.75
C LYS A 64 -1.81 -9.50 5.44
N CYS A 65 -1.19 -8.43 4.98
CA CYS A 65 -1.44 -7.08 5.53
C CYS A 65 -2.86 -6.56 5.25
N TYR A 66 -3.54 -7.08 4.23
CA TYR A 66 -4.90 -6.68 3.83
C TYR A 66 -5.95 -7.76 4.17
N GLU A 67 -5.57 -8.81 4.88
CA GLU A 67 -6.49 -9.82 5.36
C GLU A 67 -7.46 -9.19 6.38
N VAL A 68 -8.74 -9.53 6.27
CA VAL A 68 -9.78 -9.04 7.20
C VAL A 68 -9.72 -9.92 8.43
N ASP A 69 -9.63 -9.30 9.60
CA ASP A 69 -9.68 -9.97 10.90
C ASP A 69 -11.04 -9.68 11.55
N ASP A 70 -11.92 -10.68 11.53
CA ASP A 70 -13.29 -10.57 12.05
C ASP A 70 -13.33 -10.45 13.59
N ASP A 71 -12.22 -10.75 14.28
CA ASP A 71 -12.11 -10.57 15.74
C ASP A 71 -11.69 -9.13 16.12
N GLU A 72 -11.36 -8.29 15.13
CA GLU A 72 -10.91 -6.90 15.30
C GLU A 72 -11.95 -5.86 14.83
N PHE A 73 -11.72 -4.59 15.16
CA PHE A 73 -12.57 -3.50 14.70
C PHE A 73 -12.33 -3.16 13.22
N CYS A 74 -13.07 -3.83 12.34
CA CYS A 74 -13.00 -3.62 10.90
C CYS A 74 -13.89 -2.47 10.41
N VAL A 75 -13.29 -1.54 9.64
CA VAL A 75 -14.00 -0.43 8.99
C VAL A 75 -13.69 -0.38 7.50
N LEU A 76 -14.63 0.13 6.70
CA LEU A 76 -14.33 0.55 5.34
C LEU A 76 -13.41 1.77 5.40
N ASN A 77 -12.19 1.64 4.90
CA ASN A 77 -11.21 2.72 4.81
C ASN A 77 -10.89 3.06 3.33
N HIS A 78 -10.19 4.17 3.11
CA HIS A 78 -9.79 4.63 1.77
C HIS A 78 -8.79 3.69 1.08
N GLY A 79 -7.95 3.00 1.84
CA GLY A 79 -6.94 2.07 1.32
C GLY A 79 -5.64 2.70 0.81
N ASP A 80 -5.64 4.01 0.56
CA ASP A 80 -4.46 4.79 0.13
C ASP A 80 -4.48 6.20 0.75
N LEU A 81 -4.48 6.29 2.08
CA LEU A 81 -4.54 7.58 2.78
C LEU A 81 -3.14 8.11 3.07
N TRP A 82 -2.67 9.04 2.24
CA TRP A 82 -1.40 9.76 2.42
C TRP A 82 -1.59 11.24 2.06
N ILE A 83 -0.64 12.11 2.44
CA ILE A 83 -0.80 13.58 2.43
C ILE A 83 -1.25 14.14 1.07
N ASN A 84 -0.84 13.52 -0.04
CA ASN A 84 -1.21 13.96 -1.39
C ASN A 84 -2.65 13.62 -1.77
N ASN A 85 -3.26 12.64 -1.09
CA ASN A 85 -4.66 12.28 -1.24
C ASN A 85 -5.56 13.03 -0.24
N ILE A 86 -5.00 13.99 0.51
CA ILE A 86 -5.75 14.87 1.40
C ILE A 86 -5.88 16.23 0.72
N MET A 87 -7.11 16.63 0.44
CA MET A 87 -7.42 17.92 -0.17
C MET A 87 -7.82 18.92 0.92
N PHE A 88 -7.20 20.11 0.88
CA PHE A 88 -7.53 21.23 1.74
C PHE A 88 -8.29 22.27 0.93
N ARG A 89 -9.39 22.79 1.49
CA ARG A 89 -10.04 24.00 0.98
C ARG A 89 -9.67 25.15 1.89
N ASP A 90 -9.00 26.14 1.31
CA ASP A 90 -8.58 27.36 1.99
C ASP A 90 -9.56 28.52 1.71
N ASP A 91 -9.58 29.51 2.59
CA ASP A 91 -10.21 30.80 2.33
C ASP A 91 -9.27 31.75 1.55
N ASP A 92 -9.76 32.95 1.23
CA ASP A 92 -9.00 33.98 0.49
C ASP A 92 -7.72 34.44 1.22
N ASN A 93 -7.59 34.15 2.52
CA ASN A 93 -6.41 34.48 3.33
C ASN A 93 -5.47 33.28 3.50
N GLY A 94 -5.71 32.16 2.80
CA GLY A 94 -4.90 30.95 2.86
C GLY A 94 -5.08 30.15 4.15
N LYS A 95 -6.19 30.33 4.88
CA LYS A 95 -6.50 29.53 6.07
C LYS A 95 -7.39 28.36 5.70
N VAL A 96 -7.01 27.16 6.14
CA VAL A 96 -7.77 25.92 5.95
C VAL A 96 -9.15 26.02 6.58
N GLN A 97 -10.18 25.76 5.78
CA GLN A 97 -11.59 25.74 6.18
C GLN A 97 -12.20 24.33 6.14
N GLU A 98 -11.76 23.46 5.22
CA GLU A 98 -12.25 22.08 5.10
C GLU A 98 -11.13 21.13 4.66
N VAL A 99 -11.25 19.87 5.07
CA VAL A 99 -10.38 18.76 4.68
C VAL A 99 -11.24 17.65 4.08
N ARG A 100 -10.80 17.11 2.93
CA ARG A 100 -11.41 15.94 2.28
C ARG A 100 -10.35 14.89 1.97
N PHE A 101 -10.76 13.63 1.97
CA PHE A 101 -9.99 12.45 1.59
C PHE A 101 -10.95 11.34 1.15
#